data_AF-A0A0K6FNX4-F1
#
_entry.id   AF-A0A0K6FNX4-F1
#
_cell.length_a   1.000
_cell.length_b   1.000
_cell.length_c   1.000
_cell.angle_alpha   90.00
_cell.angle_beta   90.00
_cell.angle_gamma   90.00
#
_symmetry.space_group_name_H-M   'P 1'
#
loop_
_entity.id
_entity.type
_entity.pdbx_description
1 polymer ?
#
loop_
_entity_poly.entity_id
_entity_poly.type
_entity_poly.pdbx_seq_one_letter_code
_entity_poly.pdbx_strand_id
1 'polypeptide(L)'
;MVASVKPTTTTAQIATTVAAATVATAVAEPLLLKFDALPTWMQDNAFILSGYRRPQYSWSGCFRSVFGYLHNESVNIHTHFFGALGLLYILFNVGKTQAGYTTLTWHDPVGFSLALLAGCKKM
;
A
#
# COMPACT_ATOMS: atom_id res chain seq x y z
N MET A 1 57.43 -20.80 30.94
CA MET A 1 56.05 -21.33 31.04
C MET A 1 55.10 -20.13 31.02
N VAL A 2 54.54 -19.82 29.84
CA VAL A 2 53.65 -18.65 29.66
C VAL A 2 52.22 -19.12 29.91
N ALA A 3 51.57 -18.61 30.94
CA ALA A 3 50.18 -18.94 31.25
C ALA A 3 49.23 -18.15 30.33
N SER A 4 48.39 -18.88 29.61
CA SER A 4 47.33 -18.34 28.75
C SER A 4 46.20 -17.76 29.62
N VAL A 5 46.11 -16.43 29.71
CA VAL A 5 44.98 -15.75 30.38
C VAL A 5 43.77 -15.80 29.44
N LYS A 6 42.74 -16.55 29.83
CA LYS A 6 41.46 -16.63 29.11
C LYS A 6 40.66 -15.34 29.38
N PRO A 7 40.09 -14.68 28.36
CA PRO A 7 39.34 -13.45 28.57
C PRO A 7 38.02 -13.75 29.28
N THR A 8 37.91 -13.35 30.55
CA THR A 8 36.68 -13.40 31.33
C THR A 8 35.80 -12.21 30.95
N THR A 9 34.99 -12.38 29.91
CA THR A 9 33.96 -11.39 29.54
C THR A 9 32.90 -11.39 30.63
N THR A 10 32.79 -10.27 31.36
CA THR A 10 31.89 -10.15 32.52
C THR A 10 30.45 -9.93 32.04
N THR A 11 29.45 -10.49 32.75
CA THR A 11 28.01 -10.36 32.47
C THR A 11 27.54 -8.92 32.21
N ALA A 12 28.19 -7.94 32.84
CA ALA A 12 27.95 -6.51 32.59
C ALA A 12 28.32 -6.08 31.17
N GLN A 13 29.42 -6.59 30.60
CA GLN A 13 29.83 -6.29 29.23
C GLN A 13 28.86 -6.91 28.21
N ILE A 14 28.33 -8.10 28.50
CA ILE A 14 27.28 -8.74 27.69
C ILE A 14 26.01 -7.87 27.71
N ALA A 15 25.56 -7.44 28.90
CA ALA A 15 24.40 -6.57 29.03
C ALA A 15 24.56 -5.21 28.31
N THR A 16 25.75 -4.60 28.37
CA THR A 16 26.05 -3.35 27.66
C THR A 16 26.10 -3.56 26.15
N THR A 17 26.62 -4.68 25.65
CA THR A 17 26.59 -4.99 24.21
C THR A 17 25.19 -5.32 23.69
N VAL A 18 24.36 -5.99 24.49
CA VAL A 18 22.96 -6.25 24.15
C VAL A 18 22.14 -4.96 24.18
N ALA A 19 22.37 -4.07 25.15
CA ALA A 19 21.73 -2.75 25.21
C ALA A 19 22.18 -1.83 24.06
N ALA A 20 23.48 -1.83 23.72
CA ALA A 20 23.98 -1.09 22.56
C ALA A 20 23.45 -1.68 21.23
N ALA A 21 23.28 -2.99 21.15
CA ALA A 21 22.67 -3.66 20.00
C ALA A 21 21.15 -3.40 19.91
N THR A 22 20.41 -3.31 21.02
CA THR A 22 18.98 -2.94 21.03
C THR A 22 18.75 -1.46 20.72
N VAL A 23 19.67 -0.58 21.11
CA VAL A 23 19.64 0.84 20.74
C VAL A 23 20.06 1.04 19.27
N ALA A 24 21.00 0.25 18.76
CA ALA A 24 21.40 0.25 17.34
C ALA A 24 20.37 -0.45 16.42
N THR A 25 19.45 -1.26 16.95
CA THR A 25 18.31 -1.83 16.19
C THR A 25 17.08 -0.92 16.19
N ALA A 26 17.14 0.26 16.80
CA ALA A 26 16.17 1.33 16.55
C ALA A 26 16.50 2.14 15.28
N VAL A 27 17.30 1.58 14.36
CA VAL A 27 17.38 2.07 12.98
C VAL A 27 16.00 1.83 12.39
N ALA A 28 15.26 2.92 12.15
CA ALA A 28 13.94 2.87 11.55
C ALA A 28 13.99 2.02 10.28
N GLU A 29 13.32 0.86 10.32
CA GLU A 29 13.18 -0.01 9.16
C GLU A 29 12.74 0.81 7.94
N PRO A 30 13.42 0.67 6.79
CA PRO A 30 13.15 1.49 5.62
C PRO A 30 11.69 1.38 5.20
N LEU A 31 11.07 2.53 4.88
CA LEU A 31 9.68 2.59 4.44
C LEU A 31 9.47 1.83 3.12
N LEU A 32 10.50 1.79 2.28
CA LEU A 32 10.48 1.19 0.95
C LEU A 32 11.56 0.10 0.81
N LEU A 33 11.19 -0.98 0.12
CA LEU A 33 12.03 -2.15 -0.13
C LEU A 33 12.44 -2.22 -1.61
N LYS A 34 13.54 -2.96 -1.85
CA LYS A 34 13.95 -3.44 -3.19
C LYS A 34 13.22 -4.73 -3.54
N PHE A 35 13.14 -5.07 -4.82
CA PHE A 35 12.49 -6.28 -5.31
C PHE A 35 12.96 -7.55 -4.59
N ASP A 36 14.28 -7.73 -4.48
CA ASP A 36 14.88 -8.93 -3.87
C ASP A 36 14.63 -9.05 -2.35
N ALA A 37 14.28 -7.93 -1.70
CA ALA A 37 13.97 -7.90 -0.26
C ALA A 37 12.48 -8.18 0.04
N LEU A 38 11.66 -8.36 -1.00
CA LEU A 38 10.24 -8.66 -0.86
C LEU A 38 9.99 -10.12 -0.57
N PRO A 39 8.91 -10.44 0.16
CA PRO A 39 8.44 -11.81 0.21
C PRO A 39 7.95 -12.25 -1.17
N THR A 40 8.11 -13.54 -1.48
CA THR A 40 7.85 -14.11 -2.81
C THR A 40 6.43 -13.85 -3.32
N TRP A 41 5.44 -13.75 -2.44
CA TRP A 41 4.04 -13.46 -2.80
C TRP A 41 3.79 -12.02 -3.27
N MET A 42 4.75 -11.11 -3.07
CA MET A 42 4.66 -9.69 -3.43
C MET A 42 5.57 -9.32 -4.61
N GLN A 43 6.31 -10.29 -5.15
CA GLN A 43 7.26 -10.13 -6.25
C GLN A 43 6.57 -10.28 -7.61
N ASP A 44 5.63 -9.39 -7.93
CA ASP A 44 4.78 -9.54 -9.13
C ASP A 44 5.51 -9.18 -10.43
N ASN A 45 6.35 -8.14 -10.41
CA ASN A 45 7.01 -7.60 -11.59
C ASN A 45 8.51 -7.37 -11.36
N ALA A 46 9.34 -8.26 -11.88
CA ALA A 46 10.81 -8.21 -11.75
C ALA A 46 11.48 -7.00 -12.44
N PHE A 47 10.76 -6.25 -13.29
CA PHE A 47 11.29 -5.04 -13.92
C PHE A 47 11.25 -3.82 -12.99
N ILE A 48 10.47 -3.88 -11.91
CA ILE A 48 10.42 -2.82 -10.91
C ILE A 48 11.43 -3.18 -9.82
N LEU A 49 12.53 -2.43 -9.76
CA LEU A 49 13.68 -2.83 -8.94
C LEU A 49 13.58 -2.34 -7.48
N SER A 50 12.81 -1.28 -7.23
CA SER A 50 12.72 -0.64 -5.92
C SER A 50 11.45 0.20 -5.75
N GLY A 51 11.24 0.72 -4.54
CA GLY A 51 10.09 1.57 -4.23
C GLY A 51 8.87 0.78 -3.74
N TYR A 52 9.06 -0.47 -3.35
CA TYR A 52 7.97 -1.30 -2.86
C TYR A 52 7.60 -0.97 -1.44
N ARG A 53 6.31 -0.94 -1.16
CA ARG A 53 5.78 -0.80 0.18
C ARG A 53 6.10 -2.06 1.00
N ARG A 54 6.66 -1.91 2.19
CA ARG A 54 6.83 -3.07 3.09
C ARG A 54 5.49 -3.72 3.47
N PRO A 55 5.43 -5.04 3.70
CA PRO A 55 4.22 -5.71 4.19
C PRO A 55 3.65 -4.99 5.42
N GLN A 56 2.37 -4.63 5.35
CA GLN A 56 1.66 -4.02 6.47
C GLN A 56 0.70 -5.04 7.07
N TYR A 57 0.87 -5.32 8.36
CA TYR A 57 -0.01 -6.23 9.11
C TYR A 57 -1.15 -5.48 9.82
N SER A 58 -1.55 -4.32 9.27
CA SER A 58 -2.61 -3.48 9.80
C SER A 58 -3.34 -2.75 8.69
N TRP A 59 -4.67 -2.84 8.70
CA TRP A 59 -5.55 -2.13 7.78
C TRP A 59 -5.38 -0.61 7.86
N SER A 60 -5.21 -0.06 9.07
CA SER A 60 -4.98 1.38 9.24
C SER A 60 -3.61 1.80 8.69
N GLY A 61 -2.60 0.94 8.78
CA GLY A 61 -1.29 1.14 8.15
C GLY A 61 -1.39 1.13 6.62
N CYS A 62 -2.15 0.20 6.05
CA CYS A 62 -2.44 0.17 4.61
C CYS A 62 -3.15 1.46 4.15
N PHE A 63 -4.20 1.88 4.85
CA PHE A 63 -4.93 3.10 4.49
C PHE A 63 -4.03 4.35 4.60
N ARG A 64 -3.20 4.43 5.64
CA ARG A 64 -2.21 5.52 5.78
C ARG A 64 -1.23 5.54 4.61
N SER A 65 -0.83 4.39 4.07
CA SER A 65 0.11 4.34 2.94
C SER A 65 -0.46 4.93 1.64
N VAL A 66 -1.79 4.98 1.49
CA VAL A 66 -2.43 5.58 0.31
C VAL A 66 -2.02 7.04 0.15
N PHE A 67 -2.05 7.84 1.22
CA PHE A 67 -1.72 9.27 1.18
C PHE A 67 -0.44 9.64 1.94
N GLY A 68 0.19 8.70 2.63
CA GLY A 68 1.30 8.98 3.54
C GLY A 68 2.67 9.09 2.87
N TYR A 69 2.89 8.36 1.78
CA TYR A 69 4.14 8.39 1.00
C TYR A 69 3.93 7.70 -0.36
N LEU A 70 4.83 7.98 -1.31
CA LEU A 70 4.81 7.36 -2.63
C LEU A 70 5.51 6.01 -2.63
N HIS A 71 4.91 5.03 -3.29
CA HIS A 71 5.41 3.67 -3.47
C HIS A 71 4.90 3.08 -4.79
N ASN A 72 5.34 1.88 -5.15
CA ASN A 72 5.01 1.21 -6.41
C ASN A 72 3.51 1.23 -6.76
N GLU A 73 2.65 0.93 -5.79
CA GLU A 73 1.19 0.90 -5.99
C GLU A 73 0.49 2.26 -5.92
N SER A 74 1.20 3.38 -5.67
CA SER A 74 0.53 4.66 -5.45
C SER A 74 -0.27 5.09 -6.66
N VAL A 75 0.31 5.07 -7.87
CA VAL A 75 -0.41 5.46 -9.08
C VAL A 75 -1.60 4.54 -9.32
N ASN A 76 -1.39 3.23 -9.22
CA ASN A 76 -2.43 2.21 -9.39
C ASN A 76 -3.65 2.46 -8.46
N ILE A 77 -3.39 2.70 -7.17
CA ILE A 77 -4.45 3.01 -6.21
C ILE A 77 -5.18 4.32 -6.56
N HIS A 78 -4.44 5.40 -6.82
CA HIS A 78 -5.07 6.71 -7.02
C HIS A 78 -5.85 6.81 -8.32
N THR A 79 -5.36 6.24 -9.43
CA THR A 79 -6.07 6.29 -10.71
C THR A 79 -7.41 5.57 -10.63
N HIS A 80 -7.45 4.41 -9.97
CA HIS A 80 -8.67 3.66 -9.76
C HIS A 80 -9.58 4.28 -8.71
N PHE A 81 -9.03 4.78 -7.60
CA PHE A 81 -9.80 5.47 -6.55
C PHE A 81 -10.53 6.71 -7.07
N PHE A 82 -9.82 7.61 -7.76
CA PHE A 82 -10.45 8.80 -8.34
C PHE A 82 -11.38 8.45 -9.51
N GLY A 83 -11.05 7.43 -10.30
CA GLY A 83 -11.95 6.89 -11.32
C GLY A 83 -13.28 6.42 -10.73
N ALA A 84 -13.24 5.67 -9.63
CA ALA A 84 -14.43 5.17 -8.94
C ALA A 84 -15.27 6.31 -8.35
N LEU A 85 -14.64 7.33 -7.75
CA LEU A 85 -15.34 8.52 -7.28
C LEU A 85 -16.04 9.28 -8.43
N GLY A 86 -15.40 9.38 -9.60
CA GLY A 86 -15.99 9.97 -10.79
C GLY A 86 -17.21 9.21 -11.29
N LEU A 87 -17.12 7.87 -11.41
CA LEU A 87 -18.25 7.04 -11.80
C LEU A 87 -19.40 7.13 -10.80
N LEU A 88 -19.10 7.14 -9.50
CA LEU A 88 -20.10 7.27 -8.45
C LEU A 88 -20.81 8.63 -8.50
N TYR A 89 -20.05 9.72 -8.74
CA TYR A 89 -20.62 11.04 -8.92
C TYR A 89 -21.60 11.08 -10.10
N ILE A 90 -21.23 10.50 -11.25
CA ILE A 90 -22.11 10.43 -12.41
C ILE A 90 -23.35 9.59 -12.09
N LEU A 91 -23.17 8.43 -11.43
CA LEU A 91 -24.27 7.53 -11.04
C LEU A 91 -25.32 8.23 -10.17
N PHE A 92 -24.90 8.98 -9.15
CA PHE A 92 -25.81 9.75 -8.30
C PHE A 92 -26.53 10.88 -9.04
N ASN A 93 -26.00 11.34 -10.18
CA ASN A 93 -26.55 12.45 -10.96
C ASN A 93 -27.22 12.00 -12.27
N VAL A 94 -27.39 10.70 -12.52
CA VAL A 94 -28.02 10.16 -13.75
C VAL A 94 -29.36 10.83 -14.05
N GLY A 95 -30.26 10.93 -13.07
CA GLY A 95 -31.56 11.56 -13.26
C GLY A 95 -31.50 13.05 -13.64
N LYS A 96 -30.49 13.79 -13.16
CA LYS A 96 -30.29 15.20 -13.51
C LYS A 96 -29.65 15.36 -14.89
N THR A 97 -28.67 14.51 -15.22
CA THR A 97 -27.98 14.54 -16.52
C THR A 97 -28.91 14.18 -17.69
N GLN A 98 -29.98 13.43 -17.41
CA GLN A 98 -30.96 13.00 -18.39
C GLN A 98 -32.27 13.81 -18.38
N ALA A 99 -32.36 14.84 -17.53
CA ALA A 99 -33.56 15.69 -17.48
C ALA A 99 -33.70 16.53 -18.76
N GLY A 100 -34.89 16.51 -19.37
CA GLY A 100 -35.23 17.35 -20.53
C GLY A 100 -35.23 16.65 -21.88
N TYR A 101 -34.85 15.36 -21.95
CA TYR A 101 -34.95 14.57 -23.18
C TYR A 101 -36.32 13.89 -23.28
N THR A 102 -37.10 14.22 -24.31
CA THR A 102 -38.47 13.68 -24.53
C THR A 102 -38.48 12.30 -25.18
N THR A 103 -37.37 11.88 -25.81
CA THR A 103 -37.20 10.55 -26.40
C THR A 103 -36.69 9.51 -25.40
N LEU A 104 -36.42 9.90 -24.16
CA LEU A 104 -35.81 9.04 -23.16
C LEU A 104 -36.84 8.02 -22.65
N THR A 105 -36.49 6.75 -22.72
CA THR A 105 -37.27 5.66 -22.14
C THR A 105 -36.72 5.30 -20.77
N TRP A 106 -37.44 4.48 -20.00
CA TRP A 106 -36.94 4.00 -18.71
C TRP A 106 -35.75 3.03 -18.85
N HIS A 107 -35.52 2.45 -20.03
CA HIS A 107 -34.39 1.56 -20.29
C HIS A 107 -33.04 2.30 -20.27
N ASP A 108 -33.01 3.56 -20.68
CA ASP A 108 -31.80 4.38 -20.80
C ASP A 108 -31.11 4.64 -19.45
N PRO A 109 -31.80 5.18 -18.41
CA PRO A 109 -31.21 5.34 -17.07
C PRO A 109 -30.83 4.00 -16.45
N VAL A 110 -31.62 2.93 -16.66
CA VAL A 110 -31.34 1.61 -16.09
C VAL A 110 -30.09 1.01 -16.70
N GLY A 111 -30.00 0.97 -18.03
CA GLY A 111 -28.82 0.46 -18.75
C GLY A 111 -27.56 1.24 -18.41
N PHE A 112 -27.66 2.57 -18.37
CA PHE A 112 -26.55 3.44 -18.00
C PHE A 112 -26.10 3.22 -16.55
N SER A 113 -27.04 3.11 -15.61
CA SER A 113 -26.72 2.85 -14.20
C SER A 113 -26.05 1.48 -14.01
N LEU A 114 -26.53 0.44 -14.70
CA LEU A 114 -25.92 -0.89 -14.67
C LEU A 114 -24.50 -0.87 -15.25
N ALA A 115 -24.26 -0.14 -16.35
CA ALA A 115 -22.93 0.01 -16.94
C ALA A 115 -21.96 0.72 -15.98
N LEU A 116 -22.40 1.79 -15.31
CA LEU A 116 -21.59 2.50 -14.32
C LEU A 116 -21.27 1.63 -13.10
N LEU A 117 -22.26 0.89 -12.58
CA LEU A 117 -22.07 -0.05 -11.48
C LEU A 117 -21.10 -1.18 -11.85
N ALA A 118 -21.18 -1.71 -13.07
CA ALA A 118 -20.24 -2.69 -13.57
C ALA A 118 -18.82 -2.11 -13.70
N GLY A 119 -18.70 -0.85 -14.11
CA GLY A 119 -17.44 -0.11 -14.15
C GLY A 119 -16.76 -0.03 -12.78
N CYS A 120 -17.51 0.21 -11.71
CA CYS A 120 -16.98 0.25 -10.35
C CYS A 120 -16.41 -1.10 -9.86
N LYS A 121 -16.87 -2.24 -10.40
CA LYS A 121 -16.34 -3.58 -10.06
C LYS A 121 -15.02 -3.90 -10.76
N LYS A 122 -14.80 -3.32 -11.94
CA LYS A 122 -13.62 -3.57 -12.78
C LYS A 122 -12.45 -2.64 -12.44
N MET A 123 -12.72 -1.60 -11.66
CA MET A 123 -11.72 -0.71 -11.08
C MET A 123 -11.05 -1.33 -9.85
#